data_AF-A0A0Q8CM60-F1
#
_entry.id   AF-A0A0Q8CM60-F1
#
_cell.length_a   1.000
_cell.length_b   1.000
_cell.length_c   1.000
_cell.angle_alpha   90.00
_cell.angle_beta   90.00
_cell.angle_gamma   90.00
#
_symmetry.space_group_name_H-M   'P 1'
#
loop_
_entity.id
_entity.type
_entity.pdbx_description
1 polymer ?
#
loop_
_entity_poly.entity_id
_entity_poly.type
_entity_poly.pdbx_seq_one_letter_code
_entity_poly.pdbx_strand_id
1 'polypeptide(L)'
;MPRSAFPTARTLLLYVLAAGLVAGTLDIVYATSFWGLKGVPPQRIGQSIAAGVLGKDAFAGGNGAAALGLFLHYVIATGMAAAYALVARRWPALTAHPVRYGLLYGLLLYALMTYVVVPLSAVPGGGGGGGALWIGCSIVAHAVLVGLPIALILRRGFVAGDRAHPSGYAADAR
;
A
#
# COMPACT_ATOMS: atom_id res chain seq x y z
N MET A 1 -9.17 9.73 31.77
CA MET A 1 -8.97 9.14 30.43
C MET A 1 -7.48 9.04 30.16
N PRO A 2 -6.89 7.84 30.00
CA PRO A 2 -5.48 7.73 29.64
C PRO A 2 -5.29 8.33 28.23
N ARG A 3 -4.40 9.30 28.11
CA ARG A 3 -3.99 9.84 26.81
C ARG A 3 -3.23 8.71 26.09
N SER A 4 -3.79 8.19 25.00
CA SER A 4 -3.06 7.32 24.08
C SER A 4 -1.82 8.09 23.59
N ALA A 5 -0.63 7.67 24.01
CA ALA A 5 0.62 8.29 23.60
C ALA A 5 0.89 7.94 22.13
N PHE A 6 0.38 8.75 21.21
CA PHE A 6 0.62 8.51 19.79
C PHE A 6 2.12 8.48 19.48
N PRO A 7 2.56 7.59 18.56
CA PRO A 7 3.95 7.57 18.12
C PRO A 7 4.39 8.95 17.65
N THR A 8 5.66 9.30 17.91
CA THR A 8 6.24 10.54 17.38
C THR A 8 6.09 10.59 15.87
N ALA A 9 5.95 11.79 15.30
CA ALA A 9 5.78 11.97 13.86
C ALA A 9 6.91 11.30 13.06
N ARG A 10 8.15 11.36 13.57
CA ARG A 10 9.32 10.71 12.97
C ARG A 10 9.19 9.19 12.95
N THR A 11 8.83 8.57 14.08
CA THR A 11 8.62 7.12 14.14
C THR A 11 7.50 6.71 13.19
N LEU A 12 6.35 7.39 13.23
CA LEU A 12 5.23 7.06 12.37
C LEU A 12 5.59 7.17 10.88
N LEU A 13 6.32 8.21 10.49
CA LEU A 13 6.79 8.40 9.12
C LEU A 13 7.68 7.23 8.66
N LEU A 14 8.63 6.78 9.48
CA LEU A 14 9.50 5.65 9.15
C LEU A 14 8.70 4.37 8.91
N TYR A 15 7.71 4.09 9.76
CA TYR A 15 6.85 2.90 9.60
C TYR A 15 5.89 3.02 8.41
N VAL A 16 5.42 4.21 8.06
CA VAL A 16 4.63 4.46 6.84
C VAL A 16 5.47 4.19 5.60
N LEU A 17 6.71 4.72 5.55
CA LEU A 17 7.64 4.47 4.45
C LEU A 17 7.97 2.98 4.34
N ALA A 18 8.29 2.33 5.45
CA ALA A 18 8.55 0.89 5.47
C ALA A 18 7.34 0.07 5.01
N ALA A 19 6.13 0.41 5.47
CA ALA A 19 4.90 -0.24 5.04
C ALA A 19 4.65 -0.08 3.54
N GLY A 20 4.80 1.15 3.02
CA GLY A 20 4.64 1.45 1.60
C GLY A 20 5.67 0.74 0.73
N LEU A 21 6.94 0.70 1.15
CA LEU A 21 8.00 -0.01 0.43
C LEU A 21 7.78 -1.52 0.41
N VAL A 22 7.47 -2.14 1.56
CA VAL A 22 7.23 -3.58 1.63
C VAL A 22 6.00 -3.97 0.81
N ALA A 23 4.87 -3.28 1.00
CA ALA A 23 3.65 -3.55 0.27
C ALA A 23 3.79 -3.30 -1.23
N GLY A 24 4.42 -2.17 -1.61
CA GLY A 24 4.70 -1.85 -3.00
C GLY A 24 5.62 -2.87 -3.68
N THR A 25 6.65 -3.35 -2.96
CA THR A 25 7.56 -4.39 -3.48
C THR A 25 6.82 -5.71 -3.69
N LEU A 26 6.03 -6.15 -2.72
CA LEU A 26 5.26 -7.39 -2.86
C LEU A 26 4.26 -7.31 -4.02
N ASP A 27 3.60 -6.17 -4.20
CA ASP A 27 2.64 -5.94 -5.28
C ASP A 27 3.31 -5.94 -6.66
N ILE A 28 4.42 -5.20 -6.83
CA ILE A 28 5.12 -5.16 -8.13
C ILE A 28 5.77 -6.50 -8.47
N VAL A 29 6.27 -7.24 -7.48
CA VAL A 29 6.80 -8.60 -7.68
C VAL A 29 5.68 -9.55 -8.11
N TYR A 30 4.52 -9.46 -7.49
CA TYR A 30 3.34 -10.23 -7.88
C TYR A 30 2.92 -9.91 -9.32
N ALA A 31 2.78 -8.62 -9.67
CA ALA A 31 2.37 -8.19 -10.99
C ALA A 31 3.37 -8.62 -12.07
N THR A 32 4.67 -8.42 -11.84
CA THR A 32 5.72 -8.81 -12.78
C THR A 32 5.84 -10.32 -12.92
N SER A 33 5.64 -11.08 -11.85
CA SER A 33 5.67 -12.55 -11.90
C SER A 33 4.45 -13.11 -12.64
N PHE A 34 3.23 -12.65 -12.30
CA PHE A 34 2.00 -13.13 -12.94
C PHE A 34 2.00 -12.86 -14.46
N TRP A 35 2.40 -11.66 -14.87
CA TRP A 35 2.45 -11.29 -16.28
C TRP A 35 3.72 -11.79 -16.98
N GLY A 36 4.82 -11.97 -16.25
CA GLY A 36 6.04 -12.61 -16.74
C GLY A 36 5.81 -14.06 -17.15
N LEU A 37 5.00 -14.82 -16.39
CA LEU A 37 4.55 -16.17 -16.77
C LEU A 37 3.71 -16.19 -18.06
N LYS A 38 3.18 -15.03 -18.48
CA LYS A 38 2.45 -14.83 -19.74
C LYS A 38 3.33 -14.19 -20.84
N GLY A 39 4.64 -14.09 -20.62
CA GLY A 39 5.61 -13.53 -21.57
C GLY A 39 5.67 -12.01 -21.63
N VAL A 40 5.02 -11.29 -20.70
CA VAL A 40 5.07 -9.82 -20.66
C VAL A 40 6.32 -9.36 -19.91
N PRO A 41 7.18 -8.52 -20.50
CA PRO A 41 8.40 -8.07 -19.84
C PRO A 41 8.08 -7.12 -18.67
N PRO A 42 8.88 -7.12 -17.57
CA PRO A 42 8.67 -6.25 -16.42
C PRO A 42 8.61 -4.76 -16.77
N GLN A 43 9.34 -4.34 -17.80
CA GLN A 43 9.31 -2.98 -18.34
C GLN A 43 7.89 -2.55 -18.74
N ARG A 44 7.10 -3.45 -19.35
CA ARG A 44 5.71 -3.16 -19.75
C ARG A 44 4.80 -2.95 -18.56
N ILE A 45 5.06 -3.60 -17.42
CA ILE A 45 4.32 -3.39 -16.18
C ILE A 45 4.57 -1.99 -15.66
N GLY A 46 5.84 -1.56 -15.59
CA GLY A 46 6.19 -0.18 -15.22
C GLY A 46 5.55 0.85 -16.17
N GLN A 47 5.64 0.64 -17.48
CA GLN A 47 5.01 1.52 -18.47
C GLN A 47 3.48 1.57 -18.33
N SER A 48 2.84 0.45 -17.99
CA SER A 48 1.39 0.41 -17.73
C SER A 48 0.99 1.29 -16.53
N ILE A 49 1.83 1.35 -15.50
CA ILE A 49 1.60 2.24 -14.35
C ILE A 49 1.82 3.69 -14.76
N ALA A 50 2.89 3.98 -15.51
CA ALA A 50 3.16 5.32 -16.04
C ALA A 50 2.07 5.82 -17.00
N ALA A 51 1.39 4.91 -17.70
CA ALA A 51 0.26 5.24 -18.57
C ALA A 51 -0.90 5.90 -17.80
N GLY A 52 -0.96 5.76 -16.47
CA GLY A 52 -1.93 6.49 -15.66
C GLY A 52 -1.77 8.00 -15.71
N VAL A 53 -0.56 8.51 -15.98
CA VAL A 53 -0.26 9.95 -16.11
C VAL A 53 0.06 10.32 -17.55
N LEU A 54 0.85 9.49 -18.25
CA LEU A 54 1.31 9.77 -19.61
C LEU A 54 0.39 9.23 -20.72
N GLY A 55 -0.67 8.50 -20.36
CA GLY A 55 -1.52 7.83 -21.33
C GLY A 55 -0.77 6.83 -22.21
N LYS A 56 -1.16 6.75 -23.49
CA LYS A 56 -0.56 5.83 -24.47
C LYS A 56 0.94 6.06 -24.70
N ASP A 57 1.42 7.28 -24.47
CA ASP A 57 2.82 7.66 -24.75
C ASP A 57 3.81 6.97 -23.79
N ALA A 58 3.33 6.48 -22.64
CA ALA A 58 4.12 5.68 -21.71
C ALA A 58 4.75 4.45 -22.37
N PHE A 59 4.09 3.85 -23.36
CA PHE A 59 4.59 2.65 -24.04
C PHE A 59 5.70 2.96 -25.07
N ALA A 60 5.80 4.21 -25.52
CA ALA A 60 6.89 4.67 -26.38
C ALA A 60 8.11 5.15 -25.58
N GLY A 61 7.92 5.57 -24.32
CA GLY A 61 8.97 6.16 -23.47
C GLY A 61 10.03 5.19 -22.92
N GLY A 62 10.06 3.93 -23.36
CA GLY A 62 11.12 2.97 -23.03
C GLY A 62 11.35 2.77 -21.53
N ASN A 63 12.62 2.72 -21.11
CA ASN A 63 13.02 2.54 -19.71
C ASN A 63 12.70 3.76 -18.84
N GLY A 64 12.67 4.97 -19.41
CA GLY A 64 12.32 6.18 -18.67
C GLY A 64 10.87 6.15 -18.17
N ALA A 65 9.93 5.75 -19.04
CA ALA A 65 8.54 5.54 -18.63
C ALA A 65 8.39 4.39 -17.62
N ALA A 66 9.15 3.30 -17.76
CA ALA A 66 9.13 2.21 -16.78
C ALA A 66 9.61 2.66 -15.39
N ALA A 67 10.69 3.45 -15.32
CA ALA A 67 11.21 4.02 -14.08
C ALA A 67 10.21 5.00 -13.43
N LEU A 68 9.57 5.85 -14.24
CA LEU A 68 8.51 6.74 -13.76
C LEU A 68 7.34 5.94 -13.18
N GLY A 69 6.91 4.87 -13.85
CA GLY A 69 5.84 4.00 -13.36
C GLY A 69 6.20 3.34 -12.04
N LEU A 70 7.43 2.86 -11.88
CA LEU A 70 7.91 2.30 -10.62
C LEU A 70 7.94 3.35 -9.50
N PHE A 71 8.37 4.58 -9.81
CA PHE A 71 8.32 5.67 -8.85
C PHE A 71 6.89 5.98 -8.41
N LEU A 72 5.97 6.15 -9.37
CA LEU A 72 4.55 6.41 -9.10
C LEU A 72 3.92 5.28 -8.28
N HIS A 73 4.28 4.02 -8.58
CA HIS A 73 3.84 2.85 -7.81
C HIS A 73 4.17 2.98 -6.32
N TYR A 74 5.43 3.28 -5.98
CA TYR A 74 5.83 3.45 -4.58
C TYR A 74 5.22 4.68 -3.93
N VAL A 75 4.97 5.77 -4.68
CA VAL A 75 4.25 6.95 -4.18
C VAL A 75 2.82 6.56 -3.79
N ILE A 76 2.11 5.84 -4.65
CA ILE A 76 0.75 5.37 -4.40
C ILE A 76 0.74 4.39 -3.22
N ALA A 77 1.64 3.40 -3.18
CA ALA A 77 1.77 2.44 -2.07
C ALA A 77 2.04 3.14 -0.72
N THR A 78 2.93 4.12 -0.71
CA THR A 78 3.21 4.93 0.49
C THR A 78 2.02 5.79 0.88
N GLY A 79 1.31 6.38 -0.08
CA GLY A 79 0.08 7.13 0.16
C GLY A 79 -1.01 6.27 0.80
N MET A 80 -1.18 5.04 0.33
CA MET A 80 -2.10 4.06 0.93
C MET A 80 -1.69 3.68 2.36
N ALA A 81 -0.39 3.50 2.63
CA ALA A 81 0.09 3.26 3.99
C ALA A 81 -0.14 4.48 4.90
N ALA A 82 0.09 5.70 4.39
CA ALA A 82 -0.15 6.94 5.12
C ALA A 82 -1.64 7.11 5.46
N ALA A 83 -2.54 6.83 4.52
CA ALA A 83 -3.98 6.86 4.74
C ALA A 83 -4.40 5.89 5.86
N TYR A 84 -3.91 4.65 5.84
CA TYR A 84 -4.16 3.68 6.92
C TYR A 84 -3.66 4.21 8.27
N ALA A 85 -2.45 4.76 8.31
CA ALA A 85 -1.88 5.33 9.53
C ALA A 85 -2.73 6.48 10.09
N LEU A 86 -3.21 7.39 9.24
CA LEU A 86 -4.05 8.51 9.65
C LEU A 86 -5.39 8.05 10.23
N VAL A 87 -6.02 7.04 9.64
CA VAL A 87 -7.28 6.46 10.16
C VAL A 87 -7.01 5.70 11.46
N ALA A 88 -5.92 4.93 11.54
CA ALA A 88 -5.53 4.20 12.73
C ALA A 88 -5.26 5.10 13.95
N ARG A 89 -4.86 6.37 13.74
CA ARG A 89 -4.75 7.36 14.83
C ARG A 89 -6.09 7.68 15.48
N ARG A 90 -7.20 7.62 14.73
CA ARG A 90 -8.54 7.90 15.28
C ARG A 90 -9.27 6.64 15.70
N TRP A 91 -8.98 5.50 15.07
CA TRP A 91 -9.63 4.22 15.32
C TRP A 91 -8.61 3.14 15.73
N PRO A 92 -8.33 3.01 17.04
CA PRO A 92 -7.39 2.03 17.58
C PRO A 92 -7.73 0.56 17.23
N ALA A 93 -8.97 0.27 16.85
CA ALA A 93 -9.38 -1.06 16.40
C ALA A 93 -8.54 -1.58 15.21
N LEU A 94 -8.08 -0.67 14.34
CA LEU A 94 -7.24 -1.01 13.17
C LEU A 94 -5.86 -1.56 13.56
N THR A 95 -5.32 -1.15 14.71
CA THR A 95 -4.03 -1.65 15.23
C THR A 95 -4.22 -2.79 16.24
N ALA A 96 -5.40 -2.87 16.88
CA ALA A 96 -5.77 -3.98 17.76
C ALA A 96 -6.00 -5.29 16.99
N HIS A 97 -6.66 -5.22 15.82
CA HIS A 97 -6.96 -6.40 14.98
C HIS A 97 -6.37 -6.26 13.57
N PRO A 98 -5.04 -6.23 13.43
CA PRO A 98 -4.37 -5.88 12.17
C PRO A 98 -4.66 -6.88 11.04
N VAL A 99 -4.92 -8.16 11.35
CA VAL A 99 -5.23 -9.17 10.32
C VAL A 99 -6.59 -8.88 9.71
N ARG A 100 -7.63 -8.73 10.53
CA ARG A 100 -8.99 -8.48 10.06
C ARG A 100 -9.09 -7.17 9.28
N TYR A 101 -8.58 -6.08 9.85
CA TYR A 101 -8.65 -4.77 9.21
C TYR A 101 -7.66 -4.63 8.06
N GLY A 102 -6.51 -5.32 8.08
CA GLY A 102 -5.60 -5.39 6.95
C GLY A 102 -6.22 -6.07 5.74
N LEU A 103 -6.90 -7.21 5.93
CA LEU A 103 -7.62 -7.90 4.85
C LEU A 103 -8.76 -7.05 4.27
N LEU A 104 -9.59 -6.46 5.14
CA LEU A 104 -10.67 -5.56 4.72
C LEU A 104 -10.13 -4.33 3.99
N TYR A 105 -9.02 -3.76 4.48
CA TYR A 105 -8.37 -2.62 3.84
C TYR A 105 -7.82 -2.99 2.48
N GLY A 106 -7.18 -4.14 2.32
CA GLY A 106 -6.72 -4.60 1.01
C GLY A 106 -7.86 -4.79 0.01
N LEU A 107 -9.01 -5.31 0.44
CA LEU A 107 -10.20 -5.40 -0.41
C LEU A 107 -10.72 -4.01 -0.82
N LEU A 108 -10.74 -3.06 0.11
CA LEU A 108 -11.08 -1.66 -0.16
C LEU A 108 -10.11 -1.03 -1.17
N LEU A 109 -8.80 -1.28 -1.00
CA LEU A 109 -7.78 -0.77 -1.91
C LEU A 109 -7.94 -1.34 -3.32
N TYR A 110 -8.22 -2.64 -3.44
CA TYR A 110 -8.52 -3.25 -4.74
C TYR A 110 -9.71 -2.57 -5.42
N ALA A 111 -10.80 -2.35 -4.68
CA ALA A 111 -11.97 -1.67 -5.22
C ALA A 111 -11.66 -0.21 -5.61
N LEU A 112 -10.92 0.51 -4.76
CA LEU A 112 -10.51 1.89 -5.04
C LEU A 112 -9.64 1.98 -6.30
N MET A 113 -8.66 1.09 -6.44
CA MET A 113 -7.79 1.06 -7.61
C MET A 113 -8.58 0.71 -8.87
N THR A 114 -9.43 -0.30 -8.80
CA THR A 114 -10.18 -0.83 -9.96
C THR A 114 -11.29 0.12 -10.42
N TYR A 115 -12.02 0.75 -9.50
CA TYR A 115 -13.24 1.51 -9.83
C TYR A 115 -13.07 3.03 -9.76
N VAL A 116 -12.00 3.53 -9.15
CA VAL A 116 -11.79 4.98 -9.00
C VAL A 116 -10.48 5.40 -9.63
N VAL A 117 -9.34 4.86 -9.17
CA VAL A 117 -8.02 5.35 -9.62
C VAL A 117 -7.79 5.04 -11.08
N VAL A 118 -8.01 3.79 -11.51
CA VAL A 118 -7.76 3.39 -12.91
C VAL A 118 -8.74 4.08 -13.88
N PRO A 119 -10.06 4.15 -13.61
CA PRO A 119 -10.99 4.88 -14.50
C PRO A 119 -10.73 6.38 -14.59
N LEU A 120 -10.19 7.00 -13.52
CA LEU A 120 -9.80 8.42 -13.53
C LEU A 120 -8.40 8.65 -14.12
N SER A 121 -7.61 7.61 -14.30
CA SER A 121 -6.27 7.69 -14.87
C SER A 121 -6.31 7.72 -16.40
N ALA A 122 -5.21 8.15 -17.02
CA ALA A 122 -5.06 8.17 -18.47
C ALA A 122 -4.80 6.78 -19.10
N VAL A 123 -4.88 5.68 -18.35
CA VAL A 123 -4.57 4.33 -18.84
C VAL A 123 -5.48 3.97 -20.02
N PRO A 124 -4.92 3.65 -21.20
CA PRO A 124 -5.72 3.20 -22.35
C PRO A 124 -6.51 1.92 -22.01
N GLY A 125 -7.82 1.93 -22.22
CA GLY A 125 -8.69 0.75 -22.01
C GLY A 125 -9.14 0.49 -20.57
N GLY A 126 -8.90 1.41 -19.62
CA GLY A 126 -9.61 1.42 -18.32
C GLY A 126 -9.32 0.25 -17.37
N GLY A 127 -8.20 -0.46 -17.53
CA GLY A 127 -7.75 -1.51 -16.59
C GLY A 127 -8.50 -2.85 -16.64
N GLY A 128 -9.51 -2.99 -17.50
CA GLY A 128 -10.35 -4.20 -17.60
C GLY A 128 -9.74 -5.39 -18.34
N GLY A 129 -8.44 -5.37 -18.65
CA GLY A 129 -7.80 -6.38 -19.52
C GLY A 129 -7.53 -7.75 -18.88
N GLY A 130 -7.79 -7.92 -17.58
CA GLY A 130 -7.53 -9.18 -16.89
C GLY A 130 -8.75 -10.08 -16.84
N GLY A 131 -8.65 -11.32 -17.35
CA GLY A 131 -9.69 -12.34 -17.18
C GLY A 131 -9.97 -12.67 -15.71
N ALA A 132 -11.02 -13.45 -15.42
CA ALA A 132 -11.50 -13.75 -14.06
C ALA A 132 -10.40 -14.23 -13.09
N LEU A 133 -9.41 -14.99 -13.59
CA LEU A 133 -8.25 -15.42 -12.80
C LEU A 133 -7.41 -14.25 -12.29
N TRP A 134 -7.16 -13.23 -13.13
CA TRP A 134 -6.42 -12.03 -12.71
C TRP A 134 -7.18 -11.27 -11.63
N ILE A 135 -8.49 -11.10 -11.81
CA ILE A 135 -9.36 -10.43 -10.82
C ILE A 135 -9.29 -11.15 -9.47
N GLY A 136 -9.53 -12.46 -9.47
CA GLY A 136 -9.49 -13.28 -8.25
C GLY A 136 -8.13 -13.23 -7.56
N CYS A 137 -7.04 -13.44 -8.31
CA CYS A 137 -5.70 -13.36 -7.74
C CYS A 137 -5.33 -11.93 -7.30
N SER A 138 -5.80 -10.89 -7.99
CA SER A 138 -5.55 -9.50 -7.60
C SER A 138 -6.24 -9.13 -6.29
N ILE A 139 -7.46 -9.61 -6.06
CA ILE A 139 -8.17 -9.42 -4.78
C ILE A 139 -7.36 -10.05 -3.64
N VAL A 140 -6.91 -11.29 -3.84
CA VAL A 140 -6.09 -12.00 -2.84
C VAL A 140 -4.76 -11.29 -2.62
N ALA A 141 -4.09 -10.86 -3.69
CA ALA A 141 -2.84 -10.12 -3.62
C ALA A 141 -3.02 -8.80 -2.85
N HIS A 142 -4.06 -8.02 -3.14
CA HIS A 142 -4.29 -6.76 -2.42
C HIS A 142 -4.62 -7.00 -0.94
N ALA A 143 -5.38 -8.03 -0.61
CA ALA A 143 -5.67 -8.39 0.78
C ALA A 143 -4.41 -8.83 1.55
N VAL A 144 -3.64 -9.75 0.97
CA VAL A 144 -2.56 -10.49 1.67
C VAL A 144 -1.19 -9.84 1.49
N LEU A 145 -0.90 -9.26 0.32
CA LEU A 145 0.40 -8.69 -0.03
C LEU A 145 0.47 -7.17 0.16
N VAL A 146 -0.69 -6.49 0.21
CA VAL A 146 -0.75 -5.03 0.40
C VAL A 146 -1.36 -4.67 1.75
N GLY A 147 -2.63 -5.02 1.96
CA GLY A 147 -3.38 -4.63 3.16
C GLY A 147 -2.81 -5.20 4.45
N LEU A 148 -2.49 -6.49 4.46
CA LEU A 148 -1.96 -7.18 5.65
C LEU A 148 -0.56 -6.66 6.06
N PRO A 149 0.45 -6.52 5.16
CA PRO A 149 1.74 -5.95 5.52
C PRO A 149 1.64 -4.51 6.02
N ILE A 150 0.81 -3.67 5.40
CA ILE A 150 0.57 -2.29 5.85
C ILE A 150 0.05 -2.30 7.30
N ALA A 151 -1.00 -3.07 7.58
CA ALA A 151 -1.60 -3.13 8.91
C ALA A 151 -0.63 -3.66 9.98
N LEU A 152 0.14 -4.71 9.66
CA LEU A 152 1.11 -5.31 10.58
C LEU A 152 2.30 -4.41 10.89
N ILE A 153 2.87 -3.77 9.86
CA ILE A 153 4.02 -2.86 10.02
C ILE A 153 3.58 -1.62 10.79
N LEU A 154 2.44 -1.02 10.45
CA LEU A 154 1.95 0.16 11.16
C LEU A 154 1.60 -0.15 12.62
N ARG A 155 0.99 -1.31 12.91
CA ARG A 155 0.80 -1.75 14.30
C ARG A 155 2.10 -1.72 15.11
N ARG A 156 3.21 -2.18 14.54
CA ARG A 156 4.52 -2.12 15.22
C ARG A 156 4.96 -0.69 15.46
N GLY A 157 4.71 0.22 14.52
CA GLY A 157 4.98 1.65 14.69
C GLY A 157 4.19 2.30 15.82
N PHE A 158 2.90 1.98 15.95
CA PHE A 158 2.08 2.45 17.07
C PHE A 158 2.57 1.90 18.42
N VAL A 159 2.83 0.59 18.52
CA VAL A 159 3.35 -0.05 19.74
C VAL A 159 4.73 0.48 20.14
N ALA A 160 5.60 0.76 19.17
CA ALA A 160 6.92 1.34 19.42
C ALA A 160 6.82 2.78 19.96
N GLY A 161 5.81 3.54 19.50
CA GLY A 161 5.47 4.85 20.04
C GLY A 161 5.08 4.81 21.51
N ASP A 162 4.18 3.88 21.86
CA ASP A 162 3.68 3.72 23.23
C ASP A 162 4.82 3.40 24.22
N ARG A 163 5.78 2.54 23.82
CA ARG A 163 6.92 2.14 24.65
C ARG A 163 7.96 3.25 24.87
N ALA A 164 8.10 4.17 23.91
CA ALA A 164 9.07 5.27 24.00
C ALA A 164 8.60 6.38 24.95
N HIS A 165 7.30 6.41 25.29
CA HIS A 165 6.73 7.35 26.23
C HIS A 165 5.85 6.62 27.24
N PRO A 166 6.42 5.81 28.15
CA PRO A 166 5.65 5.17 29.19
C PRO A 166 4.97 6.26 30.02
N SER A 167 3.64 6.27 30.03
CA SER A 167 2.87 7.10 30.96
C SER A 167 3.39 6.80 32.37
N GLY A 168 3.89 7.83 33.07
CA GLY A 168 4.63 7.72 34.32
C GLY A 168 3.86 7.15 35.51
N TYR A 169 3.52 5.86 35.45
CA TYR A 169 2.87 5.09 36.51
C TYR A 169 3.87 4.51 37.53
N ALA A 170 5.15 4.89 37.43
CA ALA A 170 6.21 4.39 38.30
C ALA A 170 6.68 5.40 39.35
N ALA A 171 5.99 6.55 39.52
CA ALA A 171 6.39 7.59 40.46
C ALA A 171 5.67 7.49 41.83
N ASP A 172 4.66 6.63 41.94
CA ASP A 172 3.65 6.62 42.99
C ASP A 172 3.58 5.28 43.75
N ALA A 173 4.55 4.39 43.56
CA ALA A 173 4.73 3.17 44.35
C ALA A 173 5.80 3.34 45.46
N ARG A 174 5.89 4.52 46.08
CA ARG A 174 6.66 4.74 47.33
C ARG A 174 5.75 4.62 48.53
#